data_AF-A0A923WRS6-F1
#
_entry.id   AF-A0A923WRS6-F1
#
_cell.length_a   1.000
_cell.length_b   1.000
_cell.length_c   1.000
_cell.angle_alpha   90.00
_cell.angle_beta   90.00
_cell.angle_gamma   90.00
#
_symmetry.space_group_name_H-M   'P 1'
#
loop_
_entity.id
_entity.type
_entity.pdbx_description
1 polymer ?
#
loop_
_entity_poly.entity_id
_entity_poly.type
_entity_poly.pdbx_seq_one_letter_code
_entity_poly.pdbx_strand_id
1 'polypeptide(L)' 'MSQPSNVSLSYRDAGVDIDAGDALVEAIKPLAKRTMREGVLKGIGGFGALFEISKKFKEPVLVSGTDGVGT' A
#
# COMPACT_ATOMS: atom_id res chain seq x y z
N MET A 1 19.37 -27.51 35.61
CA MET A 1 19.18 -26.13 35.15
C MET A 1 18.57 -26.20 33.75
N SER A 2 17.31 -25.80 33.59
CA SER A 2 16.66 -25.70 32.29
C SER A 2 17.12 -24.42 31.60
N GLN A 3 17.71 -24.55 30.40
CA GLN A 3 18.07 -23.37 29.61
C GLN A 3 16.82 -22.61 29.18
N PRO A 4 16.84 -21.26 29.16
CA PRO A 4 15.72 -20.48 28.67
C PRO A 4 15.61 -20.67 27.15
N SER A 5 14.41 -21.04 26.69
CA SER A 5 14.07 -21.08 25.28
C SER A 5 14.19 -19.68 24.69
N ASN A 6 15.10 -19.47 23.73
CA ASN A 6 15.14 -18.26 22.92
C ASN A 6 13.88 -18.23 22.06
N VAL A 7 12.84 -17.53 22.51
CA VAL A 7 11.65 -17.26 21.71
C VAL A 7 12.08 -16.34 20.56
N SER A 8 12.10 -16.86 19.34
CA SER A 8 12.39 -16.05 18.16
C SER A 8 11.18 -15.16 17.88
N LEU A 9 11.37 -13.85 17.96
CA LEU A 9 10.36 -12.86 17.57
C LEU A 9 10.20 -12.89 16.04
N SER A 10 8.98 -13.19 15.59
CA SER A 10 8.59 -13.09 14.19
C SER A 10 8.05 -11.68 13.88
N TYR A 11 8.06 -11.30 12.61
CA TYR A 11 7.43 -10.05 12.16
C TYR A 11 5.92 -10.03 12.43
N ARG A 12 5.31 -11.21 12.45
CA ARG A 12 3.92 -11.43 12.85
C ARG A 12 3.67 -11.14 14.33
N ASP A 13 4.63 -11.42 15.21
CA ASP A 13 4.54 -11.08 16.64
C ASP A 13 4.57 -9.56 16.86
N ALA A 14 5.11 -8.79 15.90
CA ALA A 14 5.02 -7.33 15.87
C ALA A 14 3.69 -6.81 15.26
N GLY A 15 2.74 -7.71 14.96
CA GLY A 15 1.43 -7.39 14.39
C GLY A 15 1.39 -7.31 12.86
N VAL A 16 2.44 -7.74 12.16
CA VAL A 16 2.50 -7.66 10.70
C VAL A 16 2.36 -9.04 10.06
N ASP A 17 1.21 -9.30 9.46
CA ASP A 17 0.93 -10.51 8.69
C ASP A 17 1.06 -10.22 7.18
N ILE A 18 2.17 -10.68 6.60
CA ILE A 18 2.50 -10.45 5.19
C ILE A 18 1.51 -11.20 4.28
N ASP A 19 1.18 -12.45 4.61
CA ASP A 19 0.27 -13.27 3.82
C ASP A 19 -1.14 -12.66 3.79
N ALA A 20 -1.59 -12.13 4.94
CA ALA A 20 -2.85 -11.41 5.01
C ALA A 20 -2.84 -10.13 4.15
N GLY A 21 -1.71 -9.41 4.11
CA GLY A 21 -1.51 -8.25 3.25
C GLY A 21 -1.61 -8.60 1.77
N ASP A 22 -0.91 -9.65 1.33
CA ASP A 22 -0.92 -10.10 -0.07
C ASP A 22 -2.31 -10.63 -0.48
N ALA A 23 -2.99 -11.38 0.39
CA ALA A 23 -4.35 -11.84 0.15
C ALA A 23 -5.34 -10.68 -0.03
N LEU A 24 -5.21 -9.62 0.78
CA LEU A 24 -6.03 -8.41 0.63
C LEU A 24 -5.75 -7.71 -0.70
N VAL A 25 -4.48 -7.59 -1.11
CA VAL A 25 -4.10 -6.99 -2.39
C VAL A 25 -4.77 -7.71 -3.56
N GLU A 26 -4.77 -9.04 -3.58
CA GLU A 26 -5.48 -9.81 -4.62
C GLU A 26 -7.00 -9.58 -4.59
N ALA A 27 -7.60 -9.55 -3.40
CA ALA A 27 -9.04 -9.35 -3.25
C ALA A 27 -9.50 -7.98 -3.76
N ILE A 28 -8.72 -6.91 -3.51
CA ILE A 28 -9.11 -5.54 -3.90
C ILE A 28 -8.61 -5.13 -5.29
N LYS A 29 -7.68 -5.88 -5.92
CA LYS A 29 -7.15 -5.58 -7.26
C LYS A 29 -8.23 -5.25 -8.29
N PRO A 30 -9.34 -6.01 -8.42
CA PRO A 30 -10.39 -5.67 -9.36
C PRO A 30 -11.07 -4.33 -9.05
N LEU A 31 -11.25 -4.02 -7.76
CA LEU A 31 -11.88 -2.78 -7.31
C LEU A 31 -10.98 -1.58 -7.63
N ALA A 32 -9.68 -1.68 -7.31
CA ALA A 32 -8.68 -0.67 -7.63
C ALA A 32 -8.50 -0.49 -9.15
N LYS A 33 -8.55 -1.58 -9.92
CA LYS A 33 -8.44 -1.51 -11.39
C LYS A 33 -9.55 -0.69 -12.03
N ARG A 34 -10.75 -0.65 -11.45
CA ARG A 34 -11.87 0.16 -11.97
C ARG A 34 -11.63 1.67 -11.84
N THR A 35 -10.69 2.11 -11.00
CA THR A 35 -10.37 3.54 -10.81
C THR A 35 -9.17 4.00 -11.63
N MET A 36 -8.62 3.13 -12.49
CA MET A 36 -7.53 3.47 -13.40
C MET A 36 -7.90 4.67 -14.29
N ARG A 37 -6.97 5.61 -14.43
CA ARG A 37 -7.13 6.83 -15.22
C ARG A 37 -5.82 7.19 -15.91
N GLU A 38 -5.91 8.11 -16.87
CA GLU A 38 -4.72 8.69 -17.53
C GLU A 38 -3.72 9.19 -16.48
N GLY A 39 -2.44 8.84 -16.66
CA GLY A 39 -1.35 9.13 -15.74
C GLY A 39 -0.98 7.96 -14.82
N VAL A 40 -1.87 7.02 -14.50
CA VAL A 40 -1.50 5.85 -13.69
C VAL A 40 -0.61 4.90 -14.49
N LEU A 41 0.62 4.65 -14.03
CA LEU A 41 1.60 3.84 -14.79
C LEU A 41 1.47 2.33 -14.56
N LYS A 42 0.94 1.89 -13.42
CA LYS A 42 0.74 0.47 -13.07
C LYS A 42 -0.32 0.31 -11.98
N GLY A 43 -0.89 -0.90 -11.87
CA GLY A 43 -1.75 -1.29 -10.75
C GLY A 43 -0.99 -1.57 -9.44
N ILE A 44 -1.73 -1.99 -8.41
CA ILE A 44 -1.22 -2.25 -7.05
C ILE A 44 -0.39 -3.54 -6.93
N GLY A 45 0.44 -3.64 -5.89
CA GLY A 45 1.27 -4.83 -5.58
C GLY A 45 2.78 -4.67 -5.84
N GLY A 46 3.24 -3.49 -6.25
CA GLY A 46 4.67 -3.13 -6.28
C GLY A 46 5.08 -2.33 -5.04
N PHE A 47 6.37 -2.04 -4.90
CA PHE A 47 6.91 -1.23 -3.79
C PHE A 47 6.28 0.17 -3.70
N GLY A 48 5.98 0.79 -4.83
CA GLY A 48 5.35 2.10 -4.90
C GLY A 48 4.46 2.24 -6.13
N ALA A 49 3.51 3.19 -6.05
CA ALA A 49 2.67 3.59 -7.17
C ALA A 49 3.26 4.81 -7.86
N LEU A 50 3.05 4.91 -9.17
CA LEU A 50 3.56 6.00 -10.00
C LEU A 50 2.41 6.65 -10.79
N PHE A 51 2.46 7.97 -10.88
CA PHE A 51 1.51 8.77 -11.63
C PHE A 51 2.24 9.84 -12.46
N GLU A 52 2.03 9.84 -13.78
CA GLU A 52 2.52 10.88 -14.68
C GLU A 52 1.60 12.11 -14.64
N ILE A 53 2.20 13.29 -14.44
CA ILE A 53 1.48 14.57 -14.48
C ILE A 53 1.21 14.93 -15.94
N SER A 54 -0.04 15.31 -16.25
CA SER A 54 -0.42 15.69 -17.61
C SER A 54 0.43 16.87 -18.13
N LYS A 55 0.94 16.73 -19.35
CA LYS A 55 1.71 17.78 -20.06
C LYS A 55 0.91 19.05 -20.35
N LYS A 56 -0.40 19.05 -20.07
CA LYS A 56 -1.29 20.23 -20.18
C LYS A 56 -0.96 21.30 -19.13
N PHE A 57 -0.31 20.93 -18.03
CA PHE A 57 0.12 21.87 -16.99
C PHE A 57 1.54 22.36 -17.27
N LYS A 58 1.73 23.68 -17.27
CA LYS A 58 3.06 24.30 -17.47
C LYS A 58 3.90 24.30 -16.20
N GLU A 59 3.29 24.68 -15.08
CA GLU A 59 3.94 24.80 -13.77
C GLU A 59 3.00 24.24 -12.70
N PRO A 60 2.86 22.90 -12.62
CA PRO A 60 1.89 22.28 -11.72
C PRO A 60 2.31 22.45 -10.26
N VAL A 61 1.36 22.84 -9.42
CA VAL A 61 1.47 22.79 -7.95
C VAL A 61 0.68 21.59 -7.46
N LEU A 62 1.30 20.74 -6.65
CA LEU A 62 0.66 19.57 -6.06
C LEU A 62 0.06 19.93 -4.69
N VAL A 63 -1.20 19.54 -4.49
CA VAL A 63 -1.90 19.66 -3.21
C VAL A 63 -2.28 18.27 -2.75
N SER A 64 -1.98 17.95 -1.49
CA SER A 64 -2.33 16.69 -0.84
C SER A 64 -2.99 16.95 0.50
N GLY A 65 -3.89 16.07 0.91
CA GLY A 65 -4.54 16.08 2.22
C GLY A 65 -4.69 14.67 2.77
N THR A 66 -4.81 14.58 4.09
CA THR A 66 -5.07 13.34 4.82
C THR A 66 -6.24 13.60 5.76
N ASP A 67 -7.20 12.69 5.81
CA ASP A 67 -8.40 12.83 6.66
C ASP A 67 -8.82 11.47 7.24
N GLY A 68 -9.39 11.50 8.43
CA GLY A 68 -9.92 10.33 9.13
C GLY A 68 -11.46 10.27 9.05
N VAL A 69 -12.04 9.13 9.44
CA VAL A 69 -13.50 8.95 9.37
C VAL A 69 -14.27 9.67 10.50
N GLY A 70 -13.65 9.89 11.66
CA GLY A 70 -14.33 10.35 12.87
C GLY A 70 -14.93 9.21 13.71
N THR A 71 -15.70 9.57 14.75
CA THR A 71 -16.43 8.64 15.64
C THR A 71 -17.82 8.33 15.12
#